data_AF-A0A957YHF9-F1
#
_entry.id   AF-A0A957YHF9-F1
#
_cell.length_a   1.000
_cell.length_b   1.000
_cell.length_c   1.000
_cell.angle_alpha   90.00
_cell.angle_beta   90.00
_cell.angle_gamma   90.00
#
_symmetry.space_group_name_H-M   'P 1'
#
loop_
_entity.id
_entity.type
_entity.pdbx_description
1 polymer ?
#
loop_
_entity_poly.entity_id
_entity_poly.type
_entity_poly.pdbx_seq_one_letter_code
_entity_poly.pdbx_strand_id
1 'polypeptide(L)'
;MALIHGIPITAQEIENIVSREFSDKDFASLCNAITWAASRHRYTTLPSFTERVNVKDGGIDAEWDIEMPIEYTYQSPLLGPGWNVFQYKRRDIFARGREEAFKGLQNGLQEEIKNLVKRTGRRPNRYVLFVNLDLTHETKAQNAATPQIRELKEALLKGYDDTENLHIEIVDAGLLSALLNDLPHLRSAHFATSKFFAWQKF
;
A
#
# COMPACT_ATOMS: atom_id res chain seq x y z
N MET A 1 5.15 16.82 -12.02
CA MET A 1 5.47 16.53 -13.45
C MET A 1 4.17 16.08 -14.07
N ALA A 2 3.73 16.66 -15.19
CA ALA A 2 2.39 16.34 -15.66
C ALA A 2 2.40 15.08 -16.54
N LEU A 3 1.68 14.05 -16.10
CA LEU A 3 1.59 12.77 -16.81
C LEU A 3 0.82 12.94 -18.12
N ILE A 4 1.02 11.98 -19.03
CA ILE A 4 0.27 11.89 -20.28
C ILE A 4 -0.79 10.80 -20.12
N HIS A 5 -2.05 11.16 -20.30
CA HIS A 5 -3.14 10.20 -20.26
C HIS A 5 -2.98 9.20 -21.41
N GLY A 6 -3.02 7.90 -21.09
CA GLY A 6 -2.81 6.80 -22.05
C GLY A 6 -1.42 6.16 -21.99
N ILE A 7 -0.45 6.78 -21.30
CA ILE A 7 0.87 6.20 -21.06
C ILE A 7 0.91 5.54 -19.67
N PRO A 8 1.46 4.32 -19.53
CA PRO A 8 1.68 3.71 -18.22
C PRO A 8 2.49 4.59 -17.28
N ILE A 9 2.07 4.70 -16.02
CA ILE A 9 2.86 5.34 -14.96
C ILE A 9 3.86 4.33 -14.41
N THR A 10 5.07 4.79 -14.09
CA THR A 10 6.16 3.96 -13.55
C THR A 10 6.25 4.06 -12.02
N ALA A 11 6.94 3.11 -11.39
CA ALA A 11 7.22 3.14 -9.95
C ALA A 11 7.96 4.41 -9.52
N GLN A 12 8.96 4.82 -10.31
CA GLN A 12 9.72 6.05 -10.07
C GLN A 12 8.84 7.30 -10.16
N GLU A 13 7.89 7.35 -11.09
CA GLU A 13 6.93 8.46 -11.19
C GLU A 13 5.97 8.49 -9.99
N ILE A 14 5.49 7.33 -9.53
CA ILE A 14 4.69 7.22 -8.29
C ILE A 14 5.50 7.77 -7.11
N GLU A 15 6.72 7.27 -6.89
CA GLU A 15 7.56 7.68 -5.76
C GLU A 15 7.80 9.18 -5.77
N ASN A 16 8.15 9.75 -6.93
CA ASN A 16 8.44 11.17 -7.10
C ASN A 16 7.20 12.06 -6.92
N ILE A 17 6.09 11.73 -7.58
CA ILE A 17 4.87 12.56 -7.55
C ILE A 17 4.24 12.51 -6.17
N VAL A 18 4.08 11.33 -5.57
CA VAL A 18 3.47 11.20 -4.24
C VAL A 18 4.33 11.87 -3.17
N SER A 19 5.67 11.79 -3.27
CA SER A 19 6.54 12.48 -2.32
C SER A 19 6.38 14.01 -2.36
N ARG A 20 6.22 14.58 -3.55
CA ARG A 20 6.21 16.05 -3.76
C ARG A 20 4.83 16.68 -3.67
N GLU A 21 3.83 16.02 -4.23
CA GLU A 21 2.55 16.64 -4.59
C GLU A 21 1.40 16.13 -3.70
N PHE A 22 1.52 14.95 -3.09
CA PHE A 22 0.45 14.38 -2.27
C PHE A 22 0.62 14.75 -0.79
N SER A 23 -0.48 15.16 -0.14
CA SER A 23 -0.58 15.10 1.31
C SER A 23 -0.82 13.67 1.79
N ASP A 24 -0.68 13.42 3.10
CA ASP A 24 -1.00 12.10 3.69
C ASP A 24 -2.47 11.71 3.44
N LYS A 25 -3.37 12.70 3.39
CA LYS A 25 -4.80 12.49 3.07
C LYS A 25 -5.02 12.08 1.62
N ASP A 26 -4.32 12.71 0.68
CA ASP A 26 -4.43 12.36 -0.73
C ASP A 26 -3.92 10.94 -0.99
N PHE A 27 -2.84 10.55 -0.30
CA PHE A 27 -2.30 9.20 -0.38
C PHE A 27 -3.26 8.15 0.23
N ALA A 28 -3.84 8.43 1.39
CA ALA A 28 -4.86 7.57 1.99
C ALA A 28 -6.08 7.40 1.08
N SER A 29 -6.56 8.50 0.48
CA SER A 29 -7.67 8.47 -0.48
C SER A 29 -7.37 7.61 -1.71
N LEU A 30 -6.16 7.73 -2.27
CA LEU A 30 -5.69 6.88 -3.37
C LEU A 30 -5.69 5.39 -2.97
N CYS A 31 -5.19 5.06 -1.78
CA CYS A 31 -5.09 3.68 -1.29
C CYS A 31 -6.47 3.06 -1.04
N ASN A 32 -7.41 3.84 -0.49
CA ASN A 32 -8.82 3.44 -0.37
C ASN A 32 -9.44 3.18 -1.73
N ALA A 33 -9.25 4.08 -2.70
CA ALA A 33 -9.79 3.93 -4.05
C ALA A 33 -9.26 2.68 -4.75
N ILE A 34 -7.96 2.40 -4.64
CA ILE A 34 -7.33 1.18 -5.18
C ILE A 34 -7.91 -0.07 -4.49
N THR A 35 -7.96 -0.09 -3.17
CA THR A 35 -8.52 -1.21 -2.39
C THR A 35 -9.98 -1.48 -2.79
N TRP A 36 -10.78 -0.42 -2.93
CA TRP A 36 -12.16 -0.51 -3.37
C TRP A 36 -12.29 -1.05 -4.80
N ALA A 37 -11.50 -0.54 -5.75
CA ALA A 37 -11.54 -1.01 -7.12
C ALA A 37 -11.05 -2.46 -7.26
N ALA A 38 -10.05 -2.87 -6.47
CA ALA A 38 -9.56 -4.24 -6.43
C ALA A 38 -10.59 -5.22 -5.86
N SER A 39 -11.58 -4.73 -5.10
CA SER A 39 -12.66 -5.57 -4.58
C SER A 39 -13.56 -6.13 -5.71
N ARG A 40 -13.75 -5.36 -6.80
CA ARG A 40 -14.70 -5.68 -7.90
C ARG A 40 -16.11 -6.02 -7.34
N HIS A 41 -17.00 -6.56 -8.17
CA HIS A 41 -18.35 -6.99 -7.76
C HIS A 41 -18.38 -8.31 -6.95
N ARG A 42 -17.29 -8.69 -6.28
CA ARG A 42 -17.09 -10.07 -5.76
C ARG A 42 -17.24 -10.23 -4.26
N TYR A 43 -17.34 -9.14 -3.51
CA TYR A 43 -17.45 -9.19 -2.05
C TYR A 43 -18.84 -8.72 -1.60
N THR A 44 -19.40 -9.42 -0.62
CA THR A 44 -20.77 -9.24 -0.11
C THR A 44 -20.86 -8.21 1.02
N THR A 45 -19.73 -7.83 1.61
CA THR A 45 -19.63 -6.81 2.65
C THR A 45 -19.00 -5.52 2.11
N LEU A 46 -19.34 -4.38 2.71
CA LEU A 46 -18.70 -3.10 2.41
C LEU A 46 -17.50 -2.88 3.35
N PRO A 47 -16.41 -2.23 2.90
CA PRO A 47 -15.28 -1.87 3.74
C PRO A 47 -15.70 -0.84 4.77
N SER A 48 -15.07 -0.92 5.94
CA SER A 48 -15.03 0.20 6.86
C SER A 48 -13.77 1.02 6.58
N PHE A 49 -13.85 1.91 5.59
CA PHE A 49 -12.79 2.88 5.36
C PHE A 49 -12.84 3.95 6.45
N THR A 50 -11.74 4.13 7.17
CA THR A 50 -11.55 5.24 8.09
C THR A 50 -10.64 6.27 7.43
N GLU A 51 -11.18 7.28 6.75
CA GLU A 51 -10.36 8.40 6.22
C GLU A 51 -9.80 9.34 7.31
N ARG A 52 -9.69 8.86 8.55
CA ARG A 52 -9.27 9.62 9.73
C ARG A 52 -7.76 9.78 9.75
N VAL A 53 -7.26 10.77 9.04
CA VAL A 53 -5.85 11.16 9.11
C VAL A 53 -5.59 11.88 10.43
N ASN A 54 -4.52 11.52 11.15
CA ASN A 54 -4.07 12.11 12.44
C ASN A 54 -4.92 11.81 13.69
N VAL A 55 -5.78 10.79 13.65
CA VAL A 55 -6.38 10.25 14.89
C VAL A 55 -5.46 9.16 15.43
N LYS A 56 -5.41 8.96 16.76
CA LYS A 56 -4.69 7.84 17.39
C LYS A 56 -5.41 6.52 17.09
N ASP A 57 -5.60 6.18 15.82
CA ASP A 57 -6.26 4.94 15.37
C ASP A 57 -5.30 3.75 15.42
N GLY A 58 -4.18 3.90 16.14
CA GLY A 58 -3.29 2.79 16.47
C GLY A 58 -2.75 2.08 15.24
N GLY A 59 -2.45 2.82 14.17
CA GLY A 59 -1.83 2.25 12.97
C GLY A 59 -2.77 1.51 12.02
N ILE A 60 -4.08 1.56 12.22
CA ILE A 60 -5.09 1.11 11.26
C ILE A 60 -5.59 2.34 10.49
N ASP A 61 -5.36 2.37 9.18
CA ASP A 61 -5.88 3.43 8.31
C ASP A 61 -7.18 2.99 7.61
N ALA A 62 -7.38 1.68 7.42
CA ALA A 62 -8.67 1.10 7.06
C ALA A 62 -8.76 -0.36 7.51
N GLU A 63 -9.99 -0.88 7.60
CA GLU A 63 -10.21 -2.31 7.85
C GLU A 63 -11.42 -2.84 7.08
N TRP A 64 -11.38 -4.13 6.77
CA TRP A 64 -12.46 -4.81 6.06
C TRP A 64 -12.60 -6.24 6.56
N ASP A 65 -13.76 -6.54 7.15
CA ASP A 65 -14.17 -7.91 7.48
C ASP A 65 -14.91 -8.52 6.28
N ILE A 66 -14.32 -9.57 5.71
CA ILE A 66 -14.81 -10.20 4.48
C ILE A 66 -15.25 -11.62 4.79
N GLU A 67 -16.56 -11.82 4.73
CA GLU A 67 -17.15 -13.15 4.72
C GLU A 67 -17.14 -13.68 3.28
N MET A 68 -16.28 -14.67 3.01
CA MET A 68 -16.28 -15.37 1.73
C MET A 68 -16.91 -16.76 1.87
N PRO A 69 -17.77 -17.18 0.93
CA PRO A 69 -18.22 -18.56 0.87
C PRO A 69 -17.03 -19.49 0.58
N ILE A 70 -17.04 -20.68 1.21
CA ILE A 70 -15.95 -21.68 1.19
C ILE A 70 -15.55 -22.09 -0.25
N GLU A 71 -16.45 -21.91 -1.22
CA GLU A 71 -16.28 -22.33 -2.62
C GLU A 71 -15.54 -21.29 -3.50
N TYR A 72 -15.28 -20.08 -2.99
CA TYR A 72 -14.59 -19.04 -3.76
C TYR A 72 -13.07 -19.15 -3.63
N THR A 73 -12.41 -19.52 -4.72
CA THR A 73 -10.94 -19.56 -4.86
C THR A 73 -10.32 -18.20 -5.22
N TYR A 74 -11.08 -17.11 -5.16
CA TYR A 74 -10.57 -15.80 -5.52
C TYR A 74 -9.59 -15.28 -4.46
N GLN A 75 -8.33 -15.19 -4.82
CA GLN A 75 -7.30 -14.53 -4.03
C GLN A 75 -6.94 -13.21 -4.69
N SER A 76 -7.21 -12.10 -4.01
CA SER A 76 -6.68 -10.79 -4.38
C SER A 76 -5.41 -10.52 -3.56
N PRO A 77 -4.39 -9.85 -4.11
CA PRO A 77 -3.25 -9.41 -3.31
C PRO A 77 -3.66 -8.47 -2.17
N LEU A 78 -4.76 -7.71 -2.34
CA LEU A 78 -5.22 -6.73 -1.35
C LEU A 78 -6.28 -7.26 -0.38
N LEU A 79 -7.01 -8.32 -0.75
CA LEU A 79 -8.20 -8.76 -0.02
C LEU A 79 -8.24 -10.29 0.08
N GLY A 80 -8.61 -10.79 1.26
CA GLY A 80 -8.89 -12.20 1.51
C GLY A 80 -9.98 -12.39 2.57
N PRO A 81 -10.36 -13.64 2.86
CA PRO A 81 -11.36 -13.92 3.89
C PRO A 81 -10.91 -13.47 5.28
N GLY A 82 -11.88 -13.11 6.11
CA GLY A 82 -11.68 -12.66 7.49
C GLY A 82 -11.32 -11.18 7.60
N TRP A 83 -10.56 -10.83 8.65
CA TRP A 83 -10.24 -9.44 8.96
C TRP A 83 -8.98 -8.98 8.23
N ASN A 84 -9.16 -8.02 7.32
CA ASN A 84 -8.11 -7.36 6.56
C ASN A 84 -7.84 -5.98 7.17
N VAL A 85 -6.58 -5.71 7.50
CA VAL A 85 -6.12 -4.42 8.06
C VAL A 85 -5.21 -3.73 7.07
N PHE A 86 -5.44 -2.44 6.86
CA PHE A 86 -4.69 -1.61 5.94
C PHE A 86 -3.96 -0.50 6.70
N GLN A 87 -2.71 -0.28 6.35
CA GLN A 87 -1.90 0.83 6.84
C GLN A 87 -1.27 1.59 5.68
N TYR A 88 -1.30 2.92 5.73
CA TYR A 88 -0.82 3.81 4.68
C TYR A 88 0.35 4.64 5.21
N LYS A 89 1.50 4.57 4.54
CA LYS A 89 2.71 5.32 4.90
C LYS A 89 3.23 6.11 3.71
N ARG A 90 2.82 7.38 3.61
CA ARG A 90 3.46 8.34 2.71
C ARG A 90 4.85 8.70 3.25
N ARG A 91 5.84 8.76 2.35
CA ARG A 91 7.22 9.16 2.62
C ARG A 91 7.65 10.22 1.63
N ASP A 92 8.22 11.29 2.15
CA ASP A 92 8.84 12.34 1.35
C ASP A 92 10.33 12.05 1.21
N ILE A 93 10.74 11.62 0.02
CA ILE A 93 12.15 11.33 -0.27
C ILE A 93 12.99 12.60 -0.51
N PHE A 94 12.38 13.76 -0.71
CA PHE A 94 13.06 15.03 -1.00
C PHE A 94 13.40 15.81 0.26
N ALA A 95 12.64 15.63 1.34
CA ALA A 95 12.89 16.31 2.61
C ALA A 95 14.19 15.86 3.29
N ARG A 96 14.48 14.54 3.29
CA ARG A 96 15.61 13.95 4.03
C ARG A 96 16.44 12.91 3.24
N GLY A 97 16.08 12.68 1.99
CA GLY A 97 16.68 11.62 1.17
C GLY A 97 15.96 10.27 1.31
N ARG A 98 16.02 9.47 0.25
CA ARG A 98 15.31 8.18 0.15
C ARG A 98 15.77 7.16 1.19
N GLU A 99 17.07 7.07 1.48
CA GLU A 99 17.60 6.10 2.44
C GLU A 99 17.12 6.41 3.87
N GLU A 100 17.10 7.68 4.27
CA GLU A 100 16.57 8.08 5.58
C GLU A 100 15.06 7.84 5.65
N ALA A 101 14.33 8.14 4.57
CA ALA A 101 12.89 7.84 4.48
C ALA A 101 12.59 6.35 4.66
N PHE A 102 13.40 5.47 4.05
CA PHE A 102 13.30 4.02 4.21
C PHE A 102 13.63 3.56 5.64
N LYS A 103 14.76 3.99 6.21
CA LYS A 103 15.13 3.63 7.59
C LYS A 103 14.08 4.13 8.60
N GLY A 104 13.56 5.34 8.40
CA GLY A 104 12.48 5.89 9.20
C GLY A 104 11.20 5.06 9.11
N LEU A 105 10.86 4.56 7.92
CA LEU A 105 9.76 3.62 7.73
C LEU A 105 10.00 2.31 8.48
N GLN A 106 11.15 1.66 8.25
CA GLN A 106 11.49 0.39 8.87
C GLN A 106 11.46 0.46 10.41
N ASN A 107 12.02 1.52 10.98
CA ASN A 107 12.01 1.76 12.43
C ASN A 107 10.59 2.00 12.96
N GLY A 108 9.76 2.72 12.20
CA GLY A 108 8.37 2.99 12.57
C GLY A 108 7.45 1.77 12.49
N LEU A 109 7.86 0.70 11.81
CA LEU A 109 7.08 -0.54 11.64
C LEU A 109 7.51 -1.66 12.60
N GLN A 110 8.56 -1.45 13.40
CA GLN A 110 9.04 -2.46 14.35
C GLN A 110 7.92 -2.89 15.30
N GLU A 111 7.64 -4.20 15.32
CA GLU A 111 6.62 -4.81 16.19
C GLU A 111 5.17 -4.34 15.93
N GLU A 112 4.89 -3.74 14.76
CA GLU A 112 3.58 -3.12 14.51
C GLU A 112 2.43 -4.14 14.58
N ILE A 113 2.61 -5.37 14.09
CA ILE A 113 1.58 -6.42 14.15
C ILE A 113 1.31 -6.84 15.59
N LYS A 114 2.36 -7.07 16.38
CA LYS A 114 2.25 -7.39 17.81
C LYS A 114 1.50 -6.29 18.55
N ASN A 115 1.82 -5.03 18.25
CA ASN A 115 1.15 -3.88 18.85
C ASN A 115 -0.31 -3.79 18.43
N LEU A 116 -0.63 -4.05 17.16
CA LEU A 116 -2.00 -4.11 16.64
C LEU A 116 -2.84 -5.15 17.39
N VAL A 117 -2.34 -6.38 17.52
CA VAL A 117 -3.03 -7.47 18.22
C VAL A 117 -3.21 -7.13 19.70
N LYS A 118 -2.18 -6.57 20.35
CA LYS A 118 -2.27 -6.15 21.76
C LYS A 118 -3.32 -5.04 21.97
N ARG A 119 -3.45 -4.11 21.03
CA ARG A 119 -4.41 -2.99 21.11
C ARG A 119 -5.85 -3.43 20.85
N THR A 120 -6.06 -4.26 19.85
CA THR A 120 -7.41 -4.63 19.36
C THR A 120 -7.95 -5.91 19.99
N GLY A 121 -7.08 -6.77 20.54
CA GLY A 121 -7.44 -8.11 21.01
C GLY A 121 -7.79 -9.09 19.89
N ARG A 122 -7.71 -8.67 18.62
CA ARG A 122 -8.01 -9.47 17.42
C ARG A 122 -6.73 -9.74 16.64
N ARG A 123 -6.70 -10.86 15.91
CA ARG A 123 -5.61 -11.20 14.98
C ARG A 123 -6.07 -10.94 13.55
N PRO A 124 -5.35 -10.12 12.76
CA PRO A 124 -5.69 -9.94 11.36
C PRO A 124 -5.38 -11.22 10.58
N ASN A 125 -6.25 -11.57 9.63
CA ASN A 125 -5.96 -12.60 8.64
C ASN A 125 -5.05 -12.04 7.54
N ARG A 126 -5.18 -10.74 7.25
CA ARG A 126 -4.36 -10.02 6.29
C ARG A 126 -3.95 -8.66 6.83
N TYR A 127 -2.69 -8.31 6.62
CA TYR A 127 -2.16 -6.97 6.85
C TYR A 127 -1.54 -6.42 5.56
N VAL A 128 -2.02 -5.28 5.10
CA VAL A 128 -1.60 -4.65 3.85
C VAL A 128 -0.99 -3.29 4.15
N LEU A 129 0.30 -3.13 3.85
CA LEU A 129 1.01 -1.86 3.96
C LEU A 129 1.12 -1.19 2.59
N PHE A 130 0.52 -0.02 2.41
CA PHE A 130 0.78 0.82 1.25
C PHE A 130 1.89 1.83 1.55
N VAL A 131 2.86 1.92 0.65
CA VAL A 131 3.96 2.87 0.73
C VAL A 131 4.32 3.36 -0.67
N ASN A 132 4.61 4.65 -0.81
CA ASN A 132 5.00 5.23 -2.10
C ASN A 132 6.48 5.04 -2.46
N LEU A 133 7.26 4.33 -1.63
CA LEU A 133 8.67 4.06 -1.93
C LEU A 133 8.77 2.92 -2.96
N ASP A 134 9.68 3.04 -3.91
CA ASP A 134 10.01 1.96 -4.84
C ASP A 134 10.94 0.97 -4.14
N LEU A 135 10.44 -0.18 -3.67
CA LEU A 135 11.23 -1.10 -2.84
C LEU A 135 11.98 -2.17 -3.66
N THR A 136 12.02 -2.02 -4.98
CA THR A 136 12.79 -2.91 -5.88
C THR A 136 14.29 -2.75 -5.72
N HIS A 137 14.74 -1.66 -5.09
CA HIS A 137 16.14 -1.45 -4.75
C HIS A 137 16.63 -2.45 -3.71
N GLU A 138 17.79 -3.06 -3.97
CA GLU A 138 18.48 -3.91 -3.01
C GLU A 138 19.28 -3.07 -2.01
N THR A 139 19.20 -3.42 -0.73
CA THR A 139 20.08 -2.89 0.32
C THR A 139 21.34 -3.74 0.38
N LYS A 140 22.51 -3.09 0.44
CA LYS A 140 23.80 -3.75 0.67
C LYS A 140 24.00 -3.96 2.17
N ALA A 141 23.26 -4.88 2.77
CA ALA A 141 23.56 -5.35 4.12
C ALA A 141 24.56 -6.51 4.05
N GLN A 142 25.74 -6.34 4.65
CA GLN A 142 26.67 -7.43 5.02
C GLN A 142 26.87 -8.51 3.92
N ASN A 143 27.27 -8.09 2.71
CA ASN A 143 27.65 -8.96 1.59
C ASN A 143 26.54 -9.85 0.98
N ALA A 144 25.26 -9.60 1.30
CA ALA A 144 24.13 -10.22 0.60
C ALA A 144 23.06 -9.17 0.28
N ALA A 145 22.74 -9.02 -1.01
CA ALA A 145 21.63 -8.19 -1.42
C ALA A 145 20.33 -8.71 -0.80
N THR A 146 19.68 -7.89 0.01
CA THR A 146 18.36 -8.20 0.55
C THR A 146 17.34 -7.27 -0.11
N PRO A 147 16.24 -7.80 -0.67
CA PRO A 147 15.15 -6.96 -1.13
C PRO A 147 14.57 -6.17 0.04
N GLN A 148 14.42 -4.84 -0.10
CA GLN A 148 13.88 -3.97 0.95
C GLN A 148 12.51 -4.41 1.48
N ILE A 149 11.71 -5.06 0.62
CA ILE A 149 10.43 -5.67 0.99
C ILE A 149 10.61 -6.71 2.12
N ARG A 150 11.67 -7.54 2.07
CA ARG A 150 11.92 -8.55 3.11
C ARG A 150 12.22 -7.90 4.45
N GLU A 151 13.06 -6.87 4.46
CA GLU A 151 13.41 -6.13 5.68
C GLU A 151 12.20 -5.47 6.34
N LEU A 152 11.25 -4.97 5.54
CA LEU A 152 10.01 -4.40 6.09
C LEU A 152 9.08 -5.49 6.65
N LYS A 153 8.97 -6.66 5.99
CA LYS A 153 8.19 -7.79 6.53
C LYS A 153 8.76 -8.28 7.87
N GLU A 154 10.09 -8.39 7.97
CA GLU A 154 10.77 -8.74 9.22
C GLU A 154 10.54 -7.69 10.33
N ALA A 155 10.59 -6.40 9.98
CA ALA A 155 10.29 -5.32 10.92
C ALA A 155 8.85 -5.42 11.48
N LEU A 156 7.87 -5.62 10.59
CA LEU A 156 6.45 -5.77 10.94
C LEU A 156 6.21 -6.95 11.89
N LEU A 157 6.87 -8.09 11.62
CA LEU A 157 6.69 -9.35 12.34
C LEU A 157 7.51 -9.47 13.63
N LYS A 158 8.39 -8.51 13.91
CA LYS A 158 9.27 -8.61 15.07
C LYS A 158 8.48 -8.80 16.37
N GLY A 159 8.79 -9.88 17.08
CA GLY A 159 8.14 -10.25 18.34
C GLY A 159 6.67 -10.66 18.22
N TYR A 160 6.21 -11.03 17.02
CA TYR A 160 4.90 -11.61 16.76
C TYR A 160 5.03 -13.10 16.41
N ASP A 161 4.37 -13.96 17.17
CA ASP A 161 4.64 -15.40 17.13
C ASP A 161 3.74 -16.18 16.15
N ASP A 162 2.52 -15.71 15.86
CA ASP A 162 1.53 -16.42 15.02
C ASP A 162 1.58 -15.95 13.56
N THR A 163 2.67 -16.28 12.89
CA THR A 163 2.91 -15.88 11.49
C THR A 163 2.21 -16.75 10.46
N GLU A 164 1.79 -17.97 10.82
CA GLU A 164 1.19 -18.94 9.89
C GLU A 164 -0.20 -18.53 9.41
N ASN A 165 -0.98 -17.84 10.27
CA ASN A 165 -2.34 -17.41 9.99
C ASN A 165 -2.45 -15.97 9.48
N LEU A 166 -1.31 -15.29 9.31
CA LEU A 166 -1.24 -13.89 8.89
C LEU A 166 -0.62 -13.76 7.51
N HIS A 167 -1.38 -13.25 6.56
CA HIS A 167 -0.85 -12.83 5.28
C HIS A 167 -0.39 -11.37 5.32
N ILE A 168 0.89 -11.10 5.02
CA ILE A 168 1.42 -9.74 4.90
C ILE A 168 1.71 -9.39 3.44
N GLU A 169 1.05 -8.33 2.98
CA GLU A 169 1.28 -7.73 1.67
C GLU A 169 1.86 -6.31 1.81
N ILE A 170 2.87 -6.00 1.01
CA ILE A 170 3.46 -4.66 0.92
C ILE A 170 3.23 -4.15 -0.49
N VAL A 171 2.39 -3.12 -0.60
CA VAL A 171 2.08 -2.43 -1.85
C VAL A 171 3.02 -1.23 -1.96
N ASP A 172 4.14 -1.46 -2.63
CA ASP A 172 5.16 -0.46 -2.90
C ASP A 172 4.87 0.35 -4.16
N ALA A 173 5.74 1.28 -4.55
CA ALA A 173 5.56 2.08 -5.76
C ALA A 173 5.46 1.22 -7.03
N GLY A 174 6.17 0.08 -7.07
CA GLY A 174 6.10 -0.90 -8.14
C GLY A 174 4.69 -1.46 -8.29
N LEU A 175 4.15 -2.04 -7.23
CA LEU A 175 2.80 -2.63 -7.26
C LEU A 175 1.71 -1.56 -7.42
N LEU A 176 1.87 -0.38 -6.80
CA LEU A 176 0.99 0.76 -7.02
C LEU A 176 0.90 1.13 -8.50
N SER A 177 2.05 1.20 -9.19
CA SER A 177 2.09 1.53 -10.62
C SER A 177 1.37 0.50 -11.47
N ALA A 178 1.56 -0.80 -11.18
CA ALA A 178 0.86 -1.89 -11.87
C ALA A 178 -0.65 -1.80 -11.67
N LEU A 179 -1.11 -1.65 -10.41
CA LEU A 179 -2.54 -1.52 -10.08
C LEU A 179 -3.17 -0.29 -10.76
N LEU A 180 -2.48 0.85 -10.78
CA LEU A 180 -2.98 2.07 -11.41
C LEU A 180 -2.99 2.01 -12.93
N ASN A 181 -2.09 1.23 -13.54
CA ASN A 181 -2.10 1.00 -14.98
C ASN A 181 -3.25 0.09 -15.41
N ASP A 182 -3.63 -0.88 -14.56
CA ASP A 182 -4.85 -1.68 -14.73
C ASP A 182 -6.15 -0.91 -14.42
N LEU A 183 -6.03 0.21 -13.67
CA LEU A 183 -7.13 1.08 -13.26
C LEU A 183 -6.93 2.51 -13.82
N PRO A 184 -6.95 2.71 -15.14
CA PRO A 184 -6.59 3.99 -15.77
C PRO A 184 -7.52 5.15 -15.36
N HIS A 185 -8.74 4.85 -14.93
CA HIS A 185 -9.68 5.84 -14.38
C HIS A 185 -9.22 6.38 -13.02
N LEU A 186 -8.72 5.52 -12.12
CA LEU A 186 -8.15 5.96 -10.84
C LEU A 186 -6.85 6.74 -11.05
N ARG A 187 -5.98 6.26 -11.94
CA ARG A 187 -4.76 6.99 -12.32
C ARG A 187 -5.09 8.42 -12.75
N SER A 188 -6.12 8.58 -13.58
CA SER A 188 -6.53 9.90 -14.09
C SER A 188 -7.21 10.78 -13.05
N ALA A 189 -7.88 10.17 -12.05
CA ALA A 189 -8.53 10.90 -10.97
C ALA A 189 -7.53 11.46 -9.95
N HIS A 190 -6.45 10.72 -9.66
CA HIS A 190 -5.49 11.08 -8.61
C HIS A 190 -4.20 11.73 -9.13
N PHE A 191 -3.82 11.50 -10.39
CA PHE A 191 -2.60 12.07 -10.94
C PHE A 191 -2.94 13.08 -12.04
N ALA A 192 -2.43 14.30 -11.88
CA ALA A 192 -2.65 15.38 -12.85
C ALA A 192 -2.09 14.98 -14.23
N THR A 193 -2.97 14.97 -15.23
CA THR A 193 -2.59 14.77 -16.62
C THR A 193 -2.57 16.11 -17.35
N SER A 194 -1.46 16.46 -18.00
CA SER A 194 -1.39 17.72 -18.79
C SER A 194 -1.88 17.57 -20.21
N LYS A 195 -1.93 16.32 -20.72
CA LYS A 195 -2.18 16.00 -22.12
C LYS A 195 -2.89 14.66 -22.25
N PHE A 196 -3.76 14.54 -23.25
CA PHE A 196 -4.39 13.29 -23.67
C PHE A 196 -3.68 12.73 -24.91
N PHE A 197 -3.23 11.46 -24.85
CA PHE A 197 -2.83 10.74 -26.06
C PHE A 197 -4.06 10.01 -26.61
N ALA A 198 -4.77 10.65 -27.54
CA ALA A 198 -5.83 9.99 -28.29
C ALA A 198 -5.23 9.22 -29.48
N TRP A 199 -5.82 8.08 -29.84
CA TRP A 199 -5.36 7.16 -30.89
C TRP A 199 -5.33 7.75 -32.33
N GLN A 200 -5.59 9.04 -32.51
CA GLN A 200 -5.45 9.70 -33.81
C GLN A 200 -3.99 10.08 -34.04
N LYS A 201 -3.31 9.26 -34.86
CA LYS A 201 -2.07 9.66 -35.53
C LYS A 201 -2.37 10.90 -36.38
N PHE A 202 -1.66 12.00 -36.12
CA PHE A 202 -1.49 13.09 -37.09
C PHE A 202 -0.56 12.62 -38.21
#